data_AF-A0A1U8KD49-F1
#
_entry.id   AF-A0A1U8KD49-F1
#
_cell.length_a   1.000
_cell.length_b   1.000
_cell.length_c   1.000
_cell.angle_alpha   90.00
_cell.angle_beta   90.00
_cell.angle_gamma   90.00
#
_symmetry.space_group_name_H-M   'P 1'
#
loop_
_entity.id
_entity.type
_entity.pdbx_description
1 polymer ?
#
loop_
_entity_poly.entity_id
_entity_poly.type
_entity_poly.pdbx_seq_one_letter_code
_entity_poly.pdbx_strand_id
1 'polypeptide(L)'
;MMHGNSRGIVNMHILDMATRNGYVHDPTTIQLLFEISQALHSDTDLVNMKNDANQQQARFISRFVRMVDYGVEYERHLAFLMECRGALSNIIELKIN
;
A
#
# COMPACT_ATOMS: atom_id res chain seq x y z
N MET A 1 -14.14 15.42 12.93
CA MET A 1 -12.76 15.14 12.48
C MET A 1 -12.25 13.90 13.18
N MET A 2 -12.10 12.81 12.42
CA MET A 2 -11.60 11.54 12.95
C MET A 2 -10.06 11.62 13.07
N HIS A 3 -9.58 11.72 14.31
CA HIS A 3 -8.18 12.00 14.64
C HIS A 3 -7.31 10.76 14.35
N GLY A 4 -6.46 10.83 13.31
CA GLY A 4 -5.26 9.99 13.03
C GLY A 4 -5.41 8.47 13.06
N ASN A 5 -5.77 7.90 14.21
CA ASN A 5 -5.84 6.45 14.45
C ASN A 5 -6.98 5.77 13.67
N SER A 6 -8.18 6.37 13.62
CA SER A 6 -9.33 5.73 12.95
C SER A 6 -9.20 5.72 11.42
N ARG A 7 -8.60 6.76 10.82
CA ARG A 7 -8.36 6.81 9.38
C ARG A 7 -7.35 5.73 8.97
N GLY A 8 -6.26 5.59 9.72
CA GLY A 8 -5.29 4.52 9.51
C GLY A 8 -5.91 3.13 9.59
N ILE A 9 -6.74 2.88 10.60
CA ILE A 9 -7.46 1.59 10.77
C ILE A 9 -8.38 1.31 9.57
N VAL A 10 -9.15 2.29 9.11
CA VAL A 10 -10.04 2.13 7.95
C VAL A 10 -9.23 1.82 6.67
N ASN A 11 -8.16 2.57 6.43
CA ASN A 11 -7.30 2.36 5.26
C ASN A 11 -6.66 0.95 5.27
N MET A 12 -6.17 0.49 6.43
CA MET A 12 -5.68 -0.89 6.58
C MET A 12 -6.77 -1.92 6.27
N HIS A 13 -8.00 -1.70 6.76
CA HIS A 13 -9.10 -2.64 6.55
C HIS A 13 -9.49 -2.73 5.07
N ILE A 14 -9.50 -1.61 4.35
CA ILE A 14 -9.76 -1.59 2.91
C ILE A 14 -8.67 -2.37 2.16
N LEU A 15 -7.39 -2.13 2.48
CA LEU A 15 -6.28 -2.88 1.89
C LEU A 15 -6.37 -4.38 2.17
N ASP A 16 -6.73 -4.79 3.40
CA ASP A 16 -6.92 -6.20 3.73
C ASP A 16 -8.05 -6.81 2.91
N MET A 17 -9.22 -6.17 2.85
CA MET A 17 -10.39 -6.68 2.12
C MET A 17 -10.10 -6.83 0.62
N ALA A 18 -9.49 -5.82 0.01
CA ALA A 18 -9.21 -5.82 -1.43
C ALA A 18 -8.15 -6.86 -1.83
N THR A 19 -7.25 -7.22 -0.91
CA THR A 19 -6.14 -8.16 -1.18
C THR A 19 -6.37 -9.55 -0.57
N ARG A 20 -7.55 -9.79 0.02
CA ARG A 20 -7.86 -11.03 0.74
C ARG A 20 -8.01 -12.24 -0.18
N ASN A 21 -8.65 -12.06 -1.34
CA ASN A 21 -9.20 -13.17 -2.14
C ASN A 21 -8.54 -13.33 -3.52
N GLY A 22 -7.37 -12.76 -3.75
CA GLY A 22 -6.64 -12.90 -5.01
C GLY A 22 -6.01 -11.61 -5.49
N TYR A 23 -5.56 -11.63 -6.73
CA TYR A 23 -4.89 -10.49 -7.37
C TYR A 23 -5.87 -9.36 -7.67
N VAL A 24 -5.33 -8.14 -7.70
CA VAL A 24 -6.02 -6.91 -8.09
C VAL A 24 -5.59 -6.57 -9.51
N HIS A 25 -6.54 -6.69 -10.45
CA HIS A 25 -6.29 -6.46 -11.87
C HIS A 25 -6.92 -5.15 -12.38
N ASP A 26 -8.03 -4.74 -11.76
CA ASP A 26 -8.80 -3.58 -12.21
C ASP A 26 -8.00 -2.28 -11.99
N PRO A 27 -7.68 -1.51 -13.04
CA PRO A 27 -6.85 -0.32 -12.92
C PRO A 27 -7.40 0.75 -11.98
N THR A 28 -8.72 0.93 -11.94
CA THR A 28 -9.35 1.92 -11.06
C THR A 28 -9.21 1.51 -9.60
N THR A 29 -9.37 0.22 -9.32
CA THR A 29 -9.15 -0.36 -8.00
C THR A 29 -7.68 -0.23 -7.58
N ILE A 30 -6.74 -0.51 -8.49
CA ILE A 30 -5.31 -0.34 -8.22
C ILE A 30 -4.99 1.11 -7.86
N GLN A 31 -5.49 2.07 -8.63
CA GLN A 31 -5.29 3.50 -8.38
C GLN A 31 -5.85 3.92 -7.01
N LEU A 32 -7.08 3.52 -6.70
CA LEU A 32 -7.71 3.81 -5.41
C LEU A 32 -6.87 3.26 -4.23
N LEU A 33 -6.44 2.00 -4.32
CA LEU A 33 -5.64 1.37 -3.26
C LEU A 33 -4.25 1.99 -3.15
N PHE A 34 -3.69 2.49 -4.25
CA PHE A 34 -2.45 3.24 -4.25
C PHE A 34 -2.58 4.57 -3.49
N GLU A 35 -3.63 5.35 -3.76
CA GLU A 35 -3.92 6.59 -3.04
C GLU A 35 -4.16 6.34 -1.54
N ILE A 36 -4.89 5.27 -1.19
CA ILE A 36 -5.08 4.83 0.19
C ILE A 36 -3.74 4.48 0.85
N SER A 37 -2.84 3.81 0.12
CA SER A 37 -1.51 3.43 0.60
C SER A 37 -0.63 4.66 0.86
N GLN A 38 -0.68 5.66 -0.03
CA GLN A 38 0.00 6.94 0.17
C GLN A 38 -0.53 7.67 1.40
N ALA A 39 -1.85 7.79 1.55
CA ALA A 39 -2.46 8.42 2.72
C ALA A 39 -2.09 7.69 4.02
N LEU A 40 -2.02 6.35 3.99
CA LEU A 40 -1.62 5.53 5.13
C LEU A 40 -0.12 5.69 5.47
N HIS A 41 0.75 5.85 4.47
CA HIS A 41 2.18 6.10 4.65
C HIS A 41 2.47 7.51 5.19
N SER A 42 1.79 8.55 4.69
CA SER A 42 2.01 9.92 5.15
C SER A 42 1.56 10.15 6.60
N ASP A 43 0.56 9.39 7.08
CA ASP A 43 0.14 9.42 8.49
C ASP A 43 1.21 8.84 9.43
N THR A 44 2.10 7.97 8.93
CA THR A 44 3.20 7.35 9.67
C THR A 44 4.33 8.34 9.98
N ASP A 45 4.65 9.23 9.04
CA ASP A 45 5.74 10.22 9.18
C ASP A 45 5.43 11.25 10.29
N LEU A 46 4.15 11.44 10.64
CA LEU A 46 3.70 12.36 11.69
C LEU A 46 3.74 11.75 13.10
N VAL A 47 3.71 10.42 13.21
CA VAL A 47 3.55 9.69 14.47
C VAL A 47 4.72 8.75 14.64
N ASN A 48 5.81 9.28 15.20
CA ASN A 48 6.99 8.51 15.63
C ASN A 48 6.69 7.64 16.87
N MET A 49 5.49 7.05 16.96
CA MET A 49 4.93 6.41 18.14
C MET A 49 4.55 4.96 17.80
N LYS A 50 5.32 4.02 18.35
CA LYS A 50 5.18 2.55 18.32
C LYS A 50 5.52 1.89 16.98
N ASN A 51 6.74 1.32 16.95
CA ASN A 51 7.29 0.45 15.90
C ASN A 51 6.26 -0.57 15.35
N ASP A 52 5.42 -1.16 16.22
CA ASP A 52 4.45 -2.18 15.82
C ASP A 52 3.36 -1.67 14.86
N ALA A 53 2.85 -0.45 15.06
CA ALA A 53 1.77 0.10 14.21
C ALA A 53 2.30 0.40 12.79
N ASN A 54 3.50 0.98 12.72
CA ASN A 54 4.19 1.30 11.48
C ASN A 54 4.54 0.01 10.71
N GLN A 55 4.97 -1.04 11.43
CA GLN A 55 5.19 -2.36 10.84
C GLN A 55 3.90 -2.99 10.29
N GLN A 56 2.76 -2.81 10.95
CA GLN A 56 1.47 -3.31 10.44
C GLN A 56 1.05 -2.57 9.16
N GLN A 57 1.18 -1.23 9.11
CA GLN A 57 0.92 -0.45 7.90
C GLN A 57 1.78 -0.94 6.72
N ALA A 58 3.08 -1.11 6.97
CA ALA A 58 4.02 -1.58 5.98
C ALA A 58 3.65 -2.96 5.41
N ARG A 59 3.10 -3.86 6.24
CA ARG A 59 2.63 -5.18 5.80
C ARG A 59 1.42 -5.09 4.86
N PHE A 60 0.44 -4.25 5.16
CA PHE A 60 -0.74 -4.10 4.29
C PHE A 60 -0.40 -3.46 2.96
N ILE A 61 0.45 -2.42 2.98
CA ILE A 61 0.94 -1.76 1.76
C ILE A 61 1.78 -2.73 0.93
N SER A 62 2.72 -3.45 1.56
CA SER A 62 3.54 -4.46 0.88
C SER A 62 2.69 -5.59 0.27
N ARG A 63 1.64 -6.02 0.99
CA ARG A 63 0.70 -7.02 0.47
C ARG A 63 -0.02 -6.49 -0.76
N PHE A 64 -0.56 -5.27 -0.71
CA PHE A 64 -1.20 -4.64 -1.86
C PHE A 64 -0.29 -4.63 -3.09
N VAL A 65 0.94 -4.12 -2.96
CA VAL A 65 1.90 -4.08 -4.08
C VAL A 65 2.15 -5.46 -4.67
N ARG A 66 2.24 -6.51 -3.84
CA ARG A 66 2.41 -7.89 -4.30
C ARG A 66 1.17 -8.51 -4.96
N MET A 67 -0.01 -8.05 -4.59
CA MET A 67 -1.27 -8.57 -5.14
C MET A 67 -1.70 -7.84 -6.41
N VAL A 68 -1.04 -6.75 -6.80
CA VAL A 68 -1.31 -6.08 -8.09
C VAL A 68 -0.73 -6.92 -9.21
N ASP A 69 -1.57 -7.29 -10.16
CA ASP A 69 -1.17 -8.08 -11.32
C ASP A 69 -1.76 -7.47 -12.60
N TYR A 70 -0.88 -6.98 -13.47
CA TYR A 70 -1.26 -6.46 -14.78
C TYR A 70 -1.23 -7.54 -15.88
N GLY A 71 -1.03 -8.81 -15.51
CA GLY A 71 -0.96 -9.93 -16.43
C GLY A 71 0.25 -9.81 -17.36
N VAL A 72 0.00 -9.81 -18.67
CA VAL A 72 1.04 -9.74 -19.71
C VAL A 72 1.57 -8.33 -19.97
N GLU A 73 0.99 -7.29 -19.34
CA GLU A 73 1.35 -5.89 -19.51
C GLU A 73 2.58 -5.52 -18.64
N TYR A 74 3.74 -6.09 -18.95
CA TYR A 74 4.97 -5.95 -18.17
C TYR A 74 5.42 -4.51 -17.96
N GLU A 75 5.33 -3.66 -18.99
CA GLU A 75 5.72 -2.24 -18.88
C GLU A 75 4.84 -1.49 -17.88
N ARG A 76 3.55 -1.81 -17.86
CA ARG A 76 2.59 -1.21 -16.93
C ARG A 76 2.82 -1.69 -15.51
N HIS A 77 3.12 -2.98 -15.33
CA HIS A 77 3.52 -3.51 -14.03
C HIS A 77 4.81 -2.86 -13.52
N LEU A 78 5.81 -2.71 -14.40
CA LEU A 78 7.06 -2.05 -14.04
C LEU A 78 6.85 -0.57 -13.68
N ALA A 79 6.03 0.15 -14.45
CA ALA A 79 5.67 1.54 -14.16
C ALA A 79 5.03 1.68 -12.77
N PHE A 80 4.09 0.80 -12.45
CA PHE A 80 3.46 0.75 -11.13
C PHE A 80 4.48 0.49 -10.01
N LEU A 81 5.41 -0.46 -10.19
CA LEU A 81 6.46 -0.73 -9.20
C LEU A 81 7.41 0.45 -8.99
N MET A 82 7.77 1.16 -10.07
CA MET A 82 8.59 2.38 -9.98
C MET A 82 7.87 3.49 -9.22
N GLU A 83 6.58 3.66 -9.49
CA GLU A 83 5.74 4.64 -8.79
C GLU A 83 5.60 4.30 -7.30
N CYS A 84 5.37 3.02 -6.97
CA CYS A 84 5.37 2.54 -5.60
C CYS A 84 6.71 2.80 -4.91
N ARG A 85 7.83 2.55 -5.58
CA ARG A 85 9.16 2.84 -5.01
C ARG A 85 9.30 4.32 -4.70
N GLY A 86 8.91 5.22 -5.60
CA GLY A 86 9.00 6.66 -5.38
C GLY A 86 8.10 7.16 -4.26
N ALA A 87 6.84 6.72 -4.23
CA ALA A 87 5.84 7.22 -3.28
C ALA A 87 5.88 6.55 -1.90
N LEU A 88 6.45 5.34 -1.79
CA LEU A 88 6.42 4.49 -0.59
C LEU A 88 7.84 4.08 -0.13
N SER A 89 8.85 4.90 -0.46
CA SER A 89 10.28 4.63 -0.28
C SER A 89 10.70 4.21 1.15
N ASN A 90 9.92 4.51 2.20
CA ASN A 90 10.24 4.11 3.58
C ASN A 90 9.62 2.77 4.02
N ILE A 91 8.67 2.23 3.24
CA ILE A 91 7.92 1.01 3.59
C ILE A 91 8.41 -0.21 2.80
N ILE A 92 8.98 0.05 1.62
CA ILE A 92 9.30 -0.97 0.64
C ILE A 92 10.82 -1.22 0.66
N GLU A 93 11.31 -1.93 1.69
CA GLU A 93 12.50 -2.77 1.51
C GLU A 93 12.10 -3.96 0.61
N LEU A 94 11.80 -3.71 -0.66
CA LEU A 94 11.74 -4.77 -1.67
C LEU A 94 13.17 -5.19 -1.93
N LYS A 95 13.66 -6.11 -1.10
CA LYS A 95 14.84 -6.90 -1.41
C LYS A 95 14.46 -7.80 -2.59
N ILE A 96 14.73 -7.33 -3.80
CA ILE A 96 14.70 -8.15 -5.01
C ILE A 96 15.80 -9.20 -4.80
N ASN A 97 15.42 -10.46 -4.68
CA ASN A 97 16.32 -11.61 -4.53
C ASN A 97 16.05 -12.56 -5.67
#